data_AF-A0A4C2E9F3-F1
#
_entry.id   AF-A0A4C2E9F3-F1
#
_cell.length_a   1.000
_cell.length_b   1.000
_cell.length_c   1.000
_cell.angle_alpha   90.00
_cell.angle_beta   90.00
_cell.angle_gamma   90.00
#
_symmetry.space_group_name_H-M   'P 1'
#
loop_
_entity.id
_entity.type
_entity.pdbx_description
1 polymer ?
#
loop_
_entity_poly.entity_id
_entity_poly.type
_entity_poly.pdbx_seq_one_letter_code
_entity_poly.pdbx_strand_id
1 'polypeptide(L)'
;MSQLIEVYTCIDDAENKTRKGNLTESLSCYKRAMELLNGIGCQGVSAEIIHAIQLLRQDIDARIKELESLIEDQKPVSTTAVGAVTKNGSLTNSTISNAKTRNWDNPRSLGSSVMGPSGDPLLASIFGKLQVNLVNSVRNQFKEEDPHVVNELDNNVRQQLVRFKKELGLYEQKKSKDYNIRLEQVINENKKLSNQILKLRGRWDSLVESAKQRRSRQYED
;
A
#
# COMPACT_ATOMS: atom_id res chain seq x y z
N MET A 1 30.80 10.04 11.21
CA MET A 1 29.47 10.66 11.42
C MET A 1 29.01 11.51 10.22
N SER A 2 29.88 12.22 9.49
CA SER A 2 29.51 12.97 8.28
C SER A 2 28.83 12.10 7.20
N GLN A 3 29.36 10.90 6.95
CA GLN A 3 28.80 9.97 5.96
C GLN A 3 27.38 9.50 6.29
N LEU A 4 27.03 9.35 7.58
CA LEU A 4 25.66 8.96 7.97
C LEU A 4 24.68 10.12 7.78
N ILE A 5 25.13 11.35 8.04
CA ILE A 5 24.34 12.56 7.75
C ILE A 5 24.06 12.65 6.25
N GLU A 6 25.08 12.43 5.41
CA GLU A 6 24.93 12.41 3.95
C GLU A 6 23.97 11.31 3.48
N VAL A 7 23.96 10.14 4.12
CA VAL A 7 22.97 9.08 3.84
C VAL A 7 21.55 9.58 4.12
N TYR A 8 21.31 10.19 5.29
CA TYR A 8 19.98 10.70 5.62
C TYR A 8 19.54 11.85 4.71
N THR A 9 20.46 12.72 4.28
CA THR A 9 20.15 13.75 3.27
C THR A 9 19.76 13.12 1.94
N CYS A 10 20.46 12.06 1.50
CA CYS A 10 20.11 11.34 0.27
C CYS A 10 18.73 10.66 0.38
N ILE A 11 18.35 10.15 1.56
CA ILE A 11 17.03 9.56 1.81
C ILE A 11 15.93 10.61 1.75
N ASP A 12 16.11 11.75 2.43
CA ASP A 12 15.12 12.85 2.42
C ASP A 12 14.90 13.41 1.00
N ASP A 13 15.99 13.57 0.23
CA ASP A 13 15.92 13.94 -1.18
C ASP A 13 15.17 12.88 -2.02
N ALA A 14 15.41 11.60 -1.77
CA ALA A 14 14.75 10.50 -2.47
C ALA A 14 13.24 10.46 -2.16
N GLU A 15 12.85 10.70 -0.91
CA GLU A 15 11.44 10.76 -0.49
C GLU A 15 10.72 11.96 -1.11
N ASN A 16 11.36 13.13 -1.13
CA ASN A 16 10.82 14.32 -1.75
C ASN A 16 10.61 14.11 -3.26
N LYS A 17 11.55 13.45 -3.95
CA LYS A 17 11.43 13.08 -5.36
C LYS A 17 10.33 12.03 -5.61
N THR A 18 10.19 11.05 -4.72
CA THR A 18 9.07 10.08 -4.76
C THR A 18 7.72 10.80 -4.66
N ARG A 19 7.61 11.76 -3.73
CA ARG A 19 6.39 12.56 -3.53
C ARG A 19 6.03 13.40 -4.76
N LYS A 20 7.04 13.86 -5.50
CA LYS A 20 6.87 14.62 -6.76
C LYS A 20 6.63 13.74 -7.99
N GLY A 21 6.68 12.42 -7.86
CA GLY A 21 6.49 11.46 -8.96
C GLY A 21 7.73 11.20 -9.82
N ASN A 22 8.89 11.77 -9.46
CA ASN A 22 10.16 11.57 -10.16
C ASN A 22 10.85 10.28 -9.69
N LEU A 23 10.31 9.13 -10.12
CA LEU A 23 10.76 7.81 -9.63
C LEU A 23 12.20 7.48 -10.05
N THR A 24 12.62 7.89 -11.26
CA THR A 24 13.98 7.64 -11.77
C THR A 24 15.05 8.38 -10.96
N GLU A 25 14.80 9.65 -10.64
CA GLU A 25 15.69 10.45 -9.81
C GLU A 25 15.68 9.97 -8.34
N SER A 26 14.52 9.56 -7.83
CA SER A 26 14.42 8.96 -6.50
C SER A 26 15.24 7.67 -6.39
N LEU A 27 15.14 6.80 -7.39
CA LEU A 27 15.93 5.57 -7.49
C LEU A 27 17.45 5.88 -7.44
N SER A 28 17.89 6.90 -8.17
CA SER A 28 19.30 7.31 -8.17
C SER A 28 19.78 7.78 -6.79
N CYS A 29 18.91 8.49 -6.04
CA CYS A 29 19.22 8.94 -4.68
C CYS A 29 19.28 7.77 -3.69
N TYR A 30 18.38 6.79 -3.77
CA TYR A 30 18.45 5.60 -2.92
C TYR A 30 19.67 4.71 -3.25
N LYS A 31 20.05 4.57 -4.54
CA LYS A 31 21.29 3.86 -4.92
C LYS A 31 22.53 4.54 -4.37
N ARG A 32 22.59 5.87 -4.44
CA ARG A 32 23.67 6.67 -3.82
C ARG A 32 23.71 6.51 -2.30
N ALA A 33 22.55 6.52 -1.64
CA ALA A 33 22.46 6.29 -0.20
C ALA A 33 23.00 4.90 0.19
N MET A 34 22.68 3.87 -0.61
CA MET A 34 23.17 2.51 -0.41
C MET A 34 24.70 2.40 -0.57
N GLU A 35 25.27 3.05 -1.59
CA GLU A 35 26.73 3.09 -1.81
C GLU A 35 27.46 3.73 -0.62
N LEU A 36 26.95 4.88 -0.14
CA LEU A 36 27.49 5.55 1.03
C LEU A 36 27.38 4.68 2.29
N LEU A 37 26.24 4.01 2.49
CA LEU A 37 26.00 3.14 3.64
C LEU A 37 26.89 1.89 3.61
N ASN A 38 27.21 1.36 2.41
CA ASN A 38 28.15 0.26 2.21
C ASN A 38 29.61 0.67 2.48
N GLY A 39 29.96 1.93 2.22
CA GLY A 39 31.28 2.50 2.51
C GLY A 39 31.55 2.82 3.98
N ILE A 40 30.53 2.80 4.84
CA ILE A 40 30.71 3.01 6.28
C ILE A 40 31.37 1.77 6.90
N GLY A 41 32.65 1.92 7.28
CA GLY A 41 33.37 0.93 8.07
C GLY A 41 32.85 0.89 9.51
N CYS A 42 32.26 -0.23 9.91
CA CYS A 42 31.70 -0.44 11.25
C CYS A 42 32.75 -0.84 12.32
N GLN A 43 33.99 -0.36 12.19
CA GLN A 43 35.08 -0.79 13.07
C GLN A 43 35.09 0.00 14.38
N GLY A 44 34.95 -0.68 15.52
CA GLY A 44 34.94 -0.07 16.86
C GLY A 44 33.59 0.50 17.30
N VAL A 45 32.49 0.13 16.62
CA VAL A 45 31.13 0.62 16.92
C VAL A 45 30.34 -0.48 17.66
N SER A 46 29.42 -0.11 18.55
CA SER A 46 28.61 -1.06 19.33
C SER A 46 27.73 -1.94 18.42
N ALA A 47 27.44 -3.15 18.89
CA ALA A 47 26.67 -4.14 18.13
C ALA A 47 25.27 -3.62 17.74
N GLU A 48 24.67 -2.77 18.57
CA GLU A 48 23.36 -2.15 18.32
C GLU A 48 23.41 -1.19 17.12
N ILE A 49 24.47 -0.42 16.98
CA ILE A 49 24.63 0.53 15.87
C ILE A 49 24.93 -0.24 14.58
N ILE A 50 25.72 -1.30 14.66
CA ILE A 50 25.96 -2.21 13.51
C ILE A 50 24.62 -2.80 13.04
N HIS A 51 23.81 -3.27 13.99
CA HIS A 51 22.48 -3.80 13.71
C HIS A 51 21.54 -2.75 13.11
N ALA A 52 21.54 -1.52 13.64
CA ALA A 52 20.73 -0.42 13.12
C ALA A 52 21.14 -0.03 11.69
N ILE A 53 22.44 0.01 11.38
CA ILE A 53 22.95 0.24 10.03
C ILE A 53 22.50 -0.89 9.10
N GLN A 54 22.51 -2.14 9.57
CA GLN A 54 22.06 -3.29 8.78
C GLN A 54 20.57 -3.25 8.48
N LEU A 55 19.73 -2.86 9.44
CA LEU A 55 18.30 -2.63 9.22
C LEU A 55 18.06 -1.51 8.20
N LEU A 56 18.84 -0.41 8.28
CA LEU A 56 18.76 0.68 7.30
C LEU A 56 19.15 0.21 5.90
N ARG A 57 20.14 -0.70 5.77
CA ARG A 57 20.47 -1.30 4.46
C ARG A 57 19.29 -2.09 3.89
N GLN A 58 18.65 -2.90 4.71
CA GLN A 58 17.52 -3.72 4.29
C GLN A 58 16.34 -2.85 3.83
N ASP A 59 16.06 -1.77 4.57
CA ASP A 59 14.99 -0.83 4.23
C ASP A 59 15.24 -0.12 2.89
N ILE A 60 16.45 0.42 2.68
CA ILE A 60 16.83 1.08 1.42
C ILE A 60 16.79 0.07 0.24
N ASP A 61 17.24 -1.18 0.44
CA ASP A 61 17.22 -2.23 -0.59
C ASP A 61 15.79 -2.60 -1.00
N ALA A 62 14.89 -2.74 -0.03
CA ALA A 62 13.47 -2.97 -0.29
C ALA A 62 12.87 -1.81 -1.09
N ARG A 63 13.22 -0.56 -0.75
CA ARG A 63 12.72 0.64 -1.42
C ARG A 63 13.24 0.79 -2.85
N ILE A 64 14.50 0.42 -3.10
CA ILE A 64 15.07 0.35 -4.46
C ILE A 64 14.28 -0.64 -5.31
N LYS A 65 14.04 -1.87 -4.82
CA LYS A 65 13.29 -2.91 -5.54
C LYS A 65 11.86 -2.49 -5.87
N GLU A 66 11.19 -1.82 -4.93
CA GLU A 66 9.85 -1.28 -5.15
C GLU A 66 9.86 -0.20 -6.25
N LEU A 67 10.81 0.73 -6.21
CA LEU A 67 10.93 1.78 -7.23
C LEU A 67 11.29 1.21 -8.61
N GLU A 68 12.15 0.20 -8.69
CA GLU A 68 12.47 -0.49 -9.95
C GLU A 68 11.23 -1.15 -10.55
N SER A 69 10.43 -1.86 -9.75
CA SER A 69 9.15 -2.43 -10.20
C SER A 69 8.20 -1.34 -10.72
N LEU A 70 8.07 -0.22 -9.99
CA LEU A 70 7.17 0.87 -10.39
C LEU A 70 7.62 1.58 -11.68
N ILE A 71 8.93 1.64 -11.94
CA ILE A 71 9.48 2.19 -13.18
C ILE A 71 9.27 1.23 -14.34
N GLU A 72 9.44 -0.08 -14.14
CA GLU A 72 9.13 -1.10 -15.15
C GLU A 72 7.65 -1.07 -15.55
N ASP A 73 6.74 -0.93 -14.59
CA ASP A 73 5.29 -0.82 -14.82
C ASP A 73 4.88 0.49 -15.53
N GLN A 74 5.71 1.54 -15.46
CA GLN A 74 5.48 2.82 -16.16
C GLN A 74 5.99 2.83 -17.60
N LYS A 75 6.79 1.84 -18.02
CA LYS A 75 7.28 1.77 -19.39
C LYS A 75 6.10 1.41 -20.30
N PRO A 76 5.70 2.27 -21.26
CA PRO A 76 4.62 1.92 -22.18
C PRO A 76 5.04 0.69 -22.97
N VAL A 77 4.33 -0.42 -22.75
CA VAL A 77 4.39 -1.59 -23.61
C VAL A 77 4.07 -1.11 -25.02
N SER A 78 5.11 -0.99 -25.85
CA SER A 78 4.95 -0.79 -27.28
C SER A 78 4.49 -2.13 -27.86
N THR A 79 3.22 -2.45 -27.66
CA THR A 79 2.58 -3.59 -28.32
C THR A 79 2.35 -3.21 -29.78
N THR A 80 3.19 -3.80 -30.61
CA THR A 80 2.96 -4.10 -32.03
C THR A 80 1.47 -4.21 -32.36
N ALA A 81 1.08 -3.41 -33.34
CA ALA A 81 -0.24 -3.41 -33.96
C ALA A 81 -0.57 -4.78 -34.58
N VAL A 82 -1.66 -5.39 -34.14
CA VAL A 82 -2.56 -6.20 -34.99
C VAL A 82 -3.98 -5.92 -34.49
N GLY A 83 -4.82 -5.40 -35.39
CA GLY A 83 -6.11 -4.81 -35.05
C GLY A 83 -7.25 -5.79 -34.81
N ALA A 84 -8.31 -5.29 -34.19
CA ALA A 84 -9.70 -5.46 -34.63
C ALA A 84 -10.63 -4.58 -33.78
N VAL A 85 -11.18 -3.57 -34.43
CA VAL A 85 -12.54 -3.03 -34.34
C VAL A 85 -13.43 -3.49 -33.18
N THR A 86 -13.91 -2.52 -32.38
CA THR A 86 -15.36 -2.36 -32.14
C THR A 86 -15.68 -0.94 -31.69
N LYS A 87 -16.46 -0.25 -32.53
CA LYS A 87 -17.20 0.97 -32.18
C LYS A 87 -18.33 0.59 -31.22
N ASN A 88 -18.52 1.37 -30.17
CA ASN A 88 -19.83 1.98 -29.85
C ASN A 88 -19.66 3.03 -28.74
N GLY A 89 -20.26 4.19 -29.00
CA GLY A 89 -20.04 5.40 -28.22
C GLY A 89 -20.88 5.50 -26.94
N SER A 90 -20.43 6.36 -26.06
CA SER A 90 -21.29 7.26 -25.30
C SER A 90 -20.49 8.50 -24.93
N LEU A 91 -20.93 9.63 -25.47
CA LEU A 91 -20.42 10.96 -25.16
C LEU A 91 -21.06 11.42 -23.85
N THR A 92 -20.26 11.55 -22.79
CA THR A 92 -20.59 12.44 -21.67
C THR A 92 -19.41 13.37 -21.40
N ASN A 93 -19.60 14.63 -21.80
CA ASN A 93 -18.76 15.74 -21.42
C ASN A 93 -18.88 15.98 -19.91
N SER A 94 -17.77 15.86 -19.19
CA SER A 94 -17.54 16.65 -17.99
C SER A 94 -16.07 17.01 -17.90
N THR A 95 -15.77 18.22 -18.33
CA THR A 95 -14.56 18.98 -18.04
C THR A 95 -14.39 19.06 -16.52
N ILE A 96 -13.37 18.41 -15.94
CA ILE A 96 -12.71 18.73 -14.65
C ILE A 96 -11.42 17.89 -14.56
N SER A 97 -10.28 18.59 -14.55
CA SER A 97 -8.93 18.20 -14.07
C SER A 97 -8.48 16.73 -14.12
N ASN A 98 -7.49 16.45 -14.97
CA ASN A 98 -6.67 15.23 -14.92
C ASN A 98 -5.72 15.26 -13.70
N ALA A 99 -6.23 14.86 -12.53
CA ALA A 99 -5.42 14.17 -11.54
C ALA A 99 -5.75 12.68 -11.69
N LYS A 100 -4.75 11.84 -12.01
CA LYS A 100 -4.87 10.38 -11.92
C LYS A 100 -5.05 10.01 -10.44
N THR A 101 -6.26 10.13 -9.91
CA THR A 101 -6.60 9.54 -8.63
C THR A 101 -6.57 8.03 -8.81
N ARG A 102 -5.74 7.36 -8.02
CA ARG A 102 -5.69 5.89 -7.96
C ARG A 102 -7.09 5.38 -7.63
N ASN A 103 -7.51 4.31 -8.29
CA ASN A 103 -8.87 3.78 -8.23
C ASN A 103 -9.34 3.33 -6.82
N TRP A 104 -8.45 3.35 -5.82
CA TRP A 104 -8.74 3.06 -4.41
C TRP A 104 -9.34 4.24 -3.64
N ASP A 105 -9.26 5.48 -4.17
CA ASP A 105 -9.78 6.69 -3.49
C ASP A 105 -11.28 6.94 -3.70
N ASN A 106 -11.98 6.06 -4.44
CA ASN A 106 -13.39 6.28 -4.76
C ASN A 106 -14.32 5.33 -3.97
N PRO A 107 -14.91 5.76 -2.84
CA PRO A 107 -15.77 4.92 -2.00
C PRO A 107 -17.10 4.54 -2.68
N ARG A 108 -17.43 5.15 -3.82
CA ARG A 108 -18.64 4.81 -4.60
C ARG A 108 -18.48 3.59 -5.50
N SER A 109 -17.27 3.05 -5.66
CA SER A 109 -17.01 1.85 -6.48
C SER A 109 -17.06 0.53 -5.71
N LEU A 110 -17.25 0.53 -4.38
CA LEU A 110 -17.28 -0.71 -3.58
C LEU A 110 -18.63 -1.43 -3.58
N GLY A 111 -19.71 -0.79 -4.06
CA GLY A 111 -21.06 -1.32 -3.94
C GLY A 111 -21.56 -2.15 -5.13
N SER A 112 -20.92 -2.04 -6.29
CA SER A 112 -21.49 -2.63 -7.50
C SER A 112 -20.41 -2.87 -8.54
N SER A 113 -19.75 -4.02 -8.44
CA SER A 113 -19.33 -4.81 -9.61
C SER A 113 -18.67 -6.11 -9.15
N VAL A 114 -19.33 -7.20 -9.54
CA VAL A 114 -18.70 -8.46 -9.96
C VAL A 114 -18.14 -9.33 -8.83
N MET A 115 -18.94 -10.35 -8.51
CA MET A 115 -18.48 -11.71 -8.22
C MET A 115 -17.21 -12.07 -9.03
N GLY A 116 -16.03 -11.93 -8.41
CA GLY A 116 -14.76 -12.27 -9.04
C GLY A 116 -13.60 -11.85 -8.13
N PRO A 117 -12.48 -12.60 -8.12
CA PRO A 117 -11.42 -12.38 -7.15
C PRO A 117 -10.72 -11.06 -7.48
N SER A 118 -11.06 -10.00 -6.76
CA SER A 118 -10.18 -8.86 -6.53
C SER A 118 -8.99 -9.35 -5.69
N GLY A 119 -8.15 -10.20 -6.30
CA GLY A 119 -6.97 -10.77 -5.67
C GLY A 119 -5.82 -9.81 -5.88
N ASP A 120 -5.31 -9.28 -4.78
CA ASP A 120 -3.99 -8.64 -4.71
C ASP A 120 -3.01 -9.31 -5.70
N PRO A 121 -2.42 -8.55 -6.65
CA PRO A 121 -1.54 -9.11 -7.68
C PRO A 121 -0.33 -9.86 -7.07
N LEU A 122 0.12 -9.45 -5.89
CA LEU A 122 1.18 -10.16 -5.15
C LEU A 122 0.67 -11.51 -4.65
N LEU A 123 -0.49 -11.54 -3.99
CA LEU A 123 -1.10 -12.78 -3.52
C LEU A 123 -1.40 -13.75 -4.68
N ALA A 124 -1.89 -13.23 -5.81
CA ALA A 124 -2.10 -14.03 -7.02
C ALA A 124 -0.80 -14.65 -7.53
N SER A 125 0.30 -13.90 -7.52
CA SER A 125 1.65 -14.39 -7.88
C SER A 125 2.15 -15.45 -6.91
N ILE A 126 2.03 -15.23 -5.60
CA ILE A 126 2.41 -16.20 -4.55
C ILE A 126 1.62 -17.50 -4.74
N PHE A 127 0.31 -17.40 -4.95
CA PHE A 127 -0.56 -18.56 -5.12
C PHE A 127 -0.26 -19.32 -6.40
N GLY A 128 0.02 -18.61 -7.49
CA GLY A 128 0.46 -19.21 -8.75
C GLY A 128 1.77 -19.99 -8.59
N LYS A 129 2.76 -19.40 -7.90
CA LYS A 129 4.04 -20.07 -7.60
C LYS A 129 3.84 -21.31 -6.73
N LEU A 130 3.02 -21.20 -5.67
CA LEU A 130 2.71 -22.34 -4.80
C LEU A 130 2.03 -23.47 -5.58
N GLN A 131 1.06 -23.14 -6.42
CA GLN A 131 0.37 -24.11 -7.26
C GLN A 131 1.34 -24.82 -8.20
N VAL A 132 2.18 -24.08 -8.92
CA VAL A 132 3.18 -24.68 -9.82
C VAL A 132 4.17 -25.56 -9.05
N ASN A 133 4.63 -25.11 -7.88
CA ASN A 133 5.56 -25.88 -7.05
C ASN A 133 4.95 -27.19 -6.52
N LEU A 134 3.71 -27.15 -6.04
CA LEU A 134 3.02 -28.35 -5.55
C LEU A 134 2.79 -29.36 -6.67
N VAL A 135 2.29 -28.90 -7.82
CA VAL A 135 2.09 -29.76 -9.00
C VAL A 135 3.40 -30.38 -9.46
N ASN A 136 4.48 -29.60 -9.55
CA ASN A 136 5.78 -30.11 -9.94
C ASN A 136 6.36 -31.08 -8.91
N SER A 137 6.14 -30.84 -7.61
CA SER A 137 6.58 -31.75 -6.54
C SER A 137 5.86 -33.09 -6.62
N VAL A 138 4.54 -33.09 -6.80
CA VAL A 138 3.74 -34.32 -7.00
C VAL A 138 4.23 -35.06 -8.23
N ARG A 139 4.33 -34.38 -9.37
CA ARG A 139 4.80 -34.99 -10.61
C ARG A 139 6.21 -35.57 -10.50
N ASN A 140 7.09 -34.94 -9.73
CA ASN A 140 8.46 -35.39 -9.54
C ASN A 140 8.58 -36.61 -8.63
N GLN A 141 7.65 -36.80 -7.69
CA GLN A 141 7.63 -37.97 -6.80
C GLN A 141 7.06 -39.22 -7.48
N PHE A 142 6.21 -39.05 -8.51
CA PHE A 142 5.50 -40.14 -9.18
C PHE A 142 5.98 -40.38 -10.63
N LYS A 143 7.26 -40.12 -10.93
CA LYS A 143 7.83 -40.22 -12.29
C LYS A 143 7.76 -41.61 -12.92
N GLU A 144 7.67 -42.67 -12.10
CA GLU A 144 7.64 -44.08 -12.53
C GLU A 144 6.25 -44.73 -12.40
N GLU A 145 5.26 -44.01 -11.89
CA GLU A 145 3.88 -44.51 -11.73
C GLU A 145 3.01 -44.30 -12.97
N ASP A 146 1.86 -44.98 -13.01
CA ASP A 146 0.89 -44.88 -14.10
C ASP A 146 0.51 -43.42 -14.38
N PRO A 147 0.75 -42.90 -15.61
CA PRO A 147 0.45 -41.53 -16.00
C PRO A 147 -0.99 -41.09 -15.73
N HIS A 148 -1.95 -42.02 -15.72
CA HIS A 148 -3.34 -41.72 -15.43
C HIS A 148 -3.55 -41.31 -13.96
N VAL A 149 -2.93 -42.04 -13.03
CA VAL A 149 -3.04 -41.79 -11.58
C VAL A 149 -2.38 -40.45 -11.22
N VAL A 150 -1.22 -40.15 -11.83
CA VAL A 150 -0.50 -38.88 -11.61
C VAL A 150 -1.31 -37.68 -12.10
N ASN A 151 -1.97 -37.80 -13.26
CA ASN A 151 -2.82 -36.73 -13.79
C ASN A 151 -4.09 -36.53 -12.96
N GLU A 152 -4.70 -37.59 -12.45
CA GLU A 152 -5.85 -37.50 -11.55
C GLU A 152 -5.48 -36.79 -10.24
N LEU A 153 -4.32 -37.13 -9.67
CA LEU A 153 -3.79 -36.46 -8.47
C LEU A 153 -3.47 -34.98 -8.73
N ASP A 154 -2.84 -34.64 -9.87
CA ASP A 154 -2.60 -33.24 -10.26
C ASP A 154 -3.92 -32.45 -10.34
N ASN A 155 -4.92 -33.02 -10.99
CA ASN A 155 -6.24 -32.42 -11.10
C ASN A 155 -6.90 -32.21 -9.72
N ASN A 156 -6.79 -33.18 -8.82
CA ASN A 156 -7.31 -33.06 -7.45
C ASN A 156 -6.61 -31.94 -6.67
N VAL A 157 -5.27 -31.86 -6.74
CA VAL A 157 -4.49 -30.80 -6.09
C VAL A 157 -4.87 -29.42 -6.63
N ARG A 158 -4.98 -29.28 -7.95
CA ARG A 158 -5.44 -28.03 -8.60
C ARG A 158 -6.83 -27.64 -8.14
N GLN A 159 -7.77 -28.58 -8.07
CA GLN A 159 -9.14 -28.31 -7.62
C GLN A 159 -9.17 -27.86 -6.15
N GLN A 160 -8.40 -28.48 -5.27
CA GLN A 160 -8.33 -28.08 -3.86
C GLN A 160 -7.73 -26.68 -3.70
N LEU A 161 -6.69 -26.34 -4.48
CA LEU A 161 -6.12 -24.99 -4.48
C LEU A 161 -7.12 -23.94 -4.98
N VAL A 162 -7.93 -24.26 -6.00
CA VAL A 162 -9.00 -23.37 -6.45
C VAL A 162 -10.05 -23.15 -5.37
N ARG A 163 -10.43 -24.20 -4.61
CA ARG A 163 -11.37 -24.07 -3.47
C ARG A 163 -10.77 -23.22 -2.35
N PHE A 164 -9.54 -23.50 -1.95
CA PHE A 164 -8.82 -22.72 -0.95
C PHE A 164 -8.71 -21.23 -1.34
N LYS A 165 -8.41 -20.93 -2.61
CA LYS A 165 -8.38 -19.55 -3.12
C LYS A 165 -9.74 -18.84 -2.95
N LYS A 166 -10.85 -19.55 -3.19
CA LYS A 166 -12.19 -18.99 -3.00
C LYS A 166 -12.49 -18.72 -1.53
N GLU A 167 -12.17 -19.66 -0.64
CA GLU A 167 -12.36 -19.51 0.81
C GLU A 167 -11.50 -18.37 1.38
N LEU A 168 -10.26 -18.25 0.92
CA LEU A 168 -9.37 -17.16 1.30
C LEU A 168 -9.96 -15.79 0.90
N GLY A 169 -10.49 -15.68 -0.33
CA GLY A 169 -11.16 -14.46 -0.78
C GLY A 169 -12.38 -14.09 0.08
N LEU A 170 -13.17 -15.08 0.51
CA LEU A 170 -14.30 -14.85 1.44
C LEU A 170 -13.81 -14.39 2.82
N TYR A 171 -12.73 -14.99 3.33
CA TYR A 171 -12.12 -14.60 4.59
C TYR A 171 -11.61 -13.15 4.54
N GLU A 172 -10.88 -12.78 3.50
CA GLU A 172 -10.37 -11.42 3.30
C GLU A 172 -11.50 -10.40 3.20
N GLN A 173 -12.57 -10.73 2.46
CA GLN A 173 -13.75 -9.87 2.36
C GLN A 173 -14.41 -9.68 3.73
N LYS A 174 -14.59 -10.76 4.51
CA LYS A 174 -15.15 -10.68 5.86
C LYS A 174 -14.28 -9.80 6.76
N LYS A 175 -12.97 -10.01 6.73
CA LYS A 175 -12.02 -9.26 7.55
C LYS A 175 -11.97 -7.77 7.18
N SER A 176 -12.04 -7.46 5.89
CA SER A 176 -12.15 -6.08 5.40
C SER A 176 -13.43 -5.41 5.91
N LYS A 177 -14.57 -6.10 5.89
CA LYS A 177 -15.82 -5.60 6.48
C LYS A 177 -15.68 -5.34 7.98
N ASP A 178 -15.06 -6.25 8.73
CA ASP A 178 -14.84 -6.08 10.18
C ASP A 178 -13.96 -4.85 10.48
N TYR A 179 -12.91 -4.62 9.68
CA TYR A 179 -12.07 -3.42 9.82
C TYR A 179 -12.83 -2.14 9.50
N ASN A 180 -13.65 -2.13 8.45
CA ASN A 180 -14.47 -0.96 8.09
C ASN A 180 -15.47 -0.62 9.21
N ILE A 181 -16.13 -1.62 9.80
CA ILE A 181 -17.05 -1.42 10.92
C ILE A 181 -16.33 -0.78 12.11
N ARG A 182 -15.13 -1.29 12.47
CA ARG A 182 -14.33 -0.72 13.57
C ARG A 182 -13.88 0.71 13.26
N LEU A 183 -13.47 0.98 12.02
CA LEU A 183 -13.07 2.31 11.58
C LEU A 183 -14.24 3.30 11.70
N GLU A 184 -15.42 2.93 11.21
CA GLU A 184 -16.63 3.75 11.32
C GLU A 184 -17.01 4.02 12.78
N GLN A 185 -16.92 3.00 13.64
CA GLN A 185 -17.17 3.16 15.07
C GLN A 185 -16.24 4.22 15.67
N VAL A 186 -14.92 4.12 15.43
CA VAL A 186 -13.93 5.08 15.93
C VAL A 186 -14.17 6.49 15.37
N ILE A 187 -14.53 6.61 14.09
CA ILE A 187 -14.89 7.91 13.48
C ILE A 187 -16.10 8.53 14.19
N ASN A 188 -17.13 7.74 14.48
CA ASN A 188 -18.33 8.23 15.14
C ASN A 188 -18.06 8.63 16.59
N GLU A 189 -17.26 7.86 17.32
CA GLU A 189 -16.81 8.21 18.67
C GLU A 189 -15.96 9.50 18.67
N ASN A 190 -15.05 9.65 17.72
CA ASN A 190 -14.24 10.86 17.57
C ASN A 190 -15.12 12.08 17.27
N LYS A 191 -16.10 11.97 16.37
CA LYS A 191 -17.09 13.04 16.12
C LYS A 191 -17.84 13.41 17.40
N LYS A 192 -18.27 12.41 18.19
CA LYS A 192 -18.98 12.64 19.45
C LYS A 192 -18.11 13.40 20.45
N LEU A 193 -16.85 13.01 20.62
CA LEU A 193 -15.90 13.70 21.49
C LEU A 193 -15.59 15.12 20.99
N SER A 194 -15.36 15.29 19.69
CA SER A 194 -15.15 16.61 19.06
C SER A 194 -16.33 17.56 19.32
N ASN A 195 -17.56 17.05 19.20
CA ASN A 195 -18.76 17.82 19.51
C ASN A 195 -18.85 18.19 21.00
N GLN A 196 -18.41 17.32 21.90
CA GLN A 196 -18.36 17.64 23.34
C GLN A 196 -17.33 18.73 23.63
N ILE A 197 -16.13 18.65 23.04
CA ILE A 197 -15.10 19.68 23.14
C ILE A 197 -15.65 21.03 22.66
N LEU A 198 -16.32 21.05 21.52
CA LEU A 198 -16.89 22.28 20.97
C LEU A 198 -17.95 22.89 21.90
N LYS A 199 -18.82 22.08 22.49
CA LYS A 199 -19.80 22.54 23.48
C LYS A 199 -19.15 23.09 24.74
N LEU A 200 -18.12 22.42 25.26
CA LEU A 200 -17.39 22.87 26.45
C LEU A 200 -16.66 24.19 26.18
N ARG A 201 -16.04 24.31 24.99
CA ARG A 201 -15.40 25.56 24.56
C ARG A 201 -16.41 26.70 24.46
N GLY A 202 -17.58 26.49 23.84
CA GLY A 202 -18.63 27.51 23.76
C GLY A 202 -19.14 27.96 25.15
N ARG A 203 -19.26 27.03 26.11
CA ARG A 203 -19.61 27.37 27.51
C ARG A 203 -18.51 28.18 28.18
N TRP A 204 -17.25 27.78 27.99
CA TRP A 204 -16.09 28.50 28.50
C TRP A 204 -16.04 29.93 27.95
N ASP A 205 -16.14 30.09 26.63
CA ASP A 205 -16.11 31.39 25.97
C ASP A 205 -17.26 32.29 26.48
N SER A 206 -18.47 31.73 26.64
CA SER A 206 -19.62 32.47 27.21
C SER A 206 -19.37 32.92 28.65
N LEU A 207 -18.73 32.08 29.48
CA LEU A 207 -18.39 32.41 30.86
C LEU A 207 -17.32 33.50 30.92
N VAL A 208 -16.29 33.41 30.08
CA VAL A 208 -15.24 34.42 29.95
C VAL A 208 -15.83 35.77 29.51
N GLU A 209 -16.72 35.76 28.52
CA GLU A 209 -17.33 37.00 28.02
C GLU A 209 -18.30 37.61 29.04
N SER A 210 -19.04 36.77 29.77
CA SER A 210 -19.87 37.24 30.90
C SER A 210 -19.02 37.87 32.00
N ALA A 211 -17.84 37.31 32.30
CA ALA A 211 -16.92 37.86 33.30
C ALA A 211 -16.30 39.19 32.83
N LYS A 212 -15.88 39.29 31.56
CA LYS A 212 -15.41 40.55 30.96
C LYS A 212 -16.49 41.64 30.98
N GLN A 213 -17.73 41.28 30.66
CA GLN A 213 -18.85 42.21 30.64
C GLN A 213 -19.17 42.75 32.04
N ARG A 214 -19.15 41.88 33.07
CA ARG A 214 -19.28 42.31 34.47
C ARG A 214 -18.17 43.27 34.88
N ARG A 215 -16.92 42.99 34.52
CA ARG A 215 -15.80 43.89 34.79
C ARG A 215 -15.98 45.23 34.10
N SER A 216 -16.35 45.23 32.82
CA SER A 216 -16.52 46.47 32.04
C SER A 216 -17.60 47.39 32.65
N ARG A 217 -18.71 46.80 33.10
CA ARG A 217 -19.78 47.56 33.79
C ARG A 217 -19.35 48.16 35.13
N GLN A 218 -18.40 47.55 35.85
CA GLN A 218 -17.86 48.12 37.09
C GLN A 218 -16.89 49.30 36.87
N TYR A 219 -16.43 49.52 35.63
CA TYR A 219 -15.57 50.65 35.28
C TYR A 219 -16.33 51.80 34.60
N GLU A 220 -17.62 51.62 34.31
CA GLU A 220 -18.50 52.65 33.71
C GLU A 220 -19.36 53.40 34.76
N ASP A 221 -19.36 52.95 36.02
CA ASP A 221 -19.88 53.66 37.20
C ASP A 221 -18.74 54.29 38.01
#